data_AF-A0A6B0YWL0-F1
#
_entry.id   AF-A0A6B0YWL0-F1
#
_cell.length_a   1.000
_cell.length_b   1.000
_cell.length_c   1.000
_cell.angle_alpha   90.00
_cell.angle_beta   90.00
_cell.angle_gamma   90.00
#
_symmetry.space_group_name_H-M   'P 1'
#
loop_
_entity.id
_entity.type
_entity.pdbx_description
1 polymer ?
#
loop_
_entity_poly.entity_id
_entity_poly.type
_entity_poly.pdbx_seq_one_letter_code
_entity_poly.pdbx_strand_id
1 'polypeptide(L)'
;NALSNLESLDLSSNQLTGEIPDLSALSNLRSLELSHNQLTGPIPNLSAPTSLTWLNLSHNQLNGTIFGINLLISLRTLYLSHNQLSGPLPDLGSLVSLWHLDLTGNRFCLPAGYAPSGANAVVTKNLTVNYSLPCTEAELEAIPGAPQNLAAATGAGQVTLTWDAVRDAAGYELWVWNSLDRKWEAAVGALTATTYTHSVLSDGRNYYYQVRARDAKGMRSPWSERVRAIIVPGRFPPPPVSLGLHLYYQKYLEVDKVVVVAPTEVSDETMEQARAIVSGMLSGKAGRLLENSSGKYIRISIYKRDEQGRHSSQVPEYLNRYPDAPGVAVPVPSGWVAITPQDDRRCGVFIHEFAHAIQFAIEDRPGGAEFGSRLEGLYAAALDAGLWEGHYAVFTVLEYWAETVRFWFEGRVPDSLVEGPTKLADYDPEIASLIAEVFGAASVPAACQVPLSEEQPSLLHP
;
A
#
# COMPACT_ATOMS: atom_id res chain seq x y z
N ASN A 1 18.32 13.19 7.63
CA ASN A 1 18.16 11.99 6.76
C ASN A 1 18.84 10.72 7.27
N ALA A 2 19.43 10.66 8.47
CA ALA A 2 20.23 9.51 8.91
C ALA A 2 19.52 8.51 9.84
N LEU A 3 18.25 8.74 10.21
CA LEU A 3 17.55 7.99 11.26
C LEU A 3 16.25 7.34 10.76
N SER A 4 16.21 6.91 9.50
CA SER A 4 15.01 6.29 8.89
C SER A 4 14.58 4.98 9.56
N ASN A 5 15.46 4.32 10.32
CA ASN A 5 15.16 3.08 11.04
C ASN A 5 14.84 3.30 12.52
N LEU A 6 14.77 4.56 12.98
CA LEU A 6 14.51 4.86 14.37
C LEU A 6 13.04 4.53 14.70
N GLU A 7 12.82 3.51 15.52
CA GLU A 7 11.49 3.10 15.96
C GLU A 7 11.07 3.76 17.28
N SER A 8 12.02 4.09 18.15
CA SER A 8 11.74 4.70 19.45
C SER A 8 12.74 5.81 19.75
N LEU A 9 12.24 6.96 20.16
CA LEU A 9 13.04 8.08 20.63
C LEU A 9 12.49 8.56 21.97
N ASP A 10 13.30 8.44 23.01
CA ASP A 10 13.00 8.99 24.34
C ASP A 10 14.06 10.02 24.72
N LEU A 11 13.61 11.26 24.83
CA LEU A 11 14.37 12.41 25.31
C LEU A 11 13.63 13.09 26.48
N SER A 12 12.74 12.37 27.15
CA SER A 12 11.95 12.89 28.25
C SER A 12 12.81 13.29 29.46
N SER A 13 12.30 14.19 30.29
CA SER A 13 12.93 14.63 31.54
C SER A 13 14.31 15.27 31.35
N ASN A 14 14.43 16.12 30.35
CA ASN A 14 15.65 16.88 30.04
C ASN A 14 15.39 18.40 30.14
N GLN A 15 16.41 19.18 29.78
CA GLN A 15 16.33 20.65 29.70
C GLN A 15 16.31 21.14 28.24
N LEU A 16 15.78 20.33 27.32
CA LEU A 16 15.75 20.69 25.90
C LEU A 16 14.87 21.92 25.68
N THR A 17 15.37 22.86 24.88
CA THR A 17 14.70 24.12 24.53
C THR A 17 14.60 24.25 23.00
N GLY A 18 13.87 25.26 22.52
CA GLY A 18 13.65 25.47 21.09
C GLY A 18 12.45 24.67 20.57
N GLU A 19 12.29 24.63 19.25
CA GLU A 19 11.17 23.96 18.59
C GLU A 19 11.44 22.47 18.37
N ILE A 20 10.37 21.67 18.32
CA ILE A 20 10.48 20.29 17.83
C ILE A 20 10.74 20.35 16.31
N PRO A 21 11.84 19.77 15.81
CA PRO A 21 12.17 19.81 14.39
C PRO A 21 11.18 18.99 13.55
N ASP A 22 11.24 19.17 12.23
CA ASP A 22 10.46 18.34 11.30
C ASP A 22 10.80 16.85 11.47
N LEU A 23 9.76 16.05 11.66
CA LEU A 23 9.84 14.60 11.89
C LEU A 23 9.61 13.79 10.61
N SER A 24 9.51 14.45 9.44
CA SER A 24 9.23 13.81 8.15
C SER A 24 10.19 12.68 7.78
N ALA A 25 11.42 12.72 8.26
CA ALA A 25 12.43 11.68 8.02
C ALA A 25 12.31 10.44 8.93
N LEU A 26 11.42 10.46 9.93
CA LEU A 26 11.26 9.40 10.94
C LEU A 26 10.00 8.56 10.68
N SER A 27 9.81 8.08 9.44
CA SER A 27 8.60 7.36 9.02
C SER A 27 8.34 6.03 9.76
N ASN A 28 9.40 5.41 10.30
CA ASN A 28 9.31 4.17 11.08
C ASN A 28 9.13 4.39 12.58
N LEU A 29 9.05 5.64 13.04
CA LEU A 29 8.92 5.94 14.46
C LEU A 29 7.59 5.43 15.01
N ARG A 30 7.67 4.65 16.08
CA ARG A 30 6.55 4.02 16.80
C ARG A 30 6.32 4.65 18.17
N SER A 31 7.38 5.19 18.79
CA SER A 31 7.34 5.83 20.09
C SER A 31 8.15 7.12 20.09
N LEU A 32 7.55 8.22 20.55
CA LEU A 32 8.21 9.51 20.73
C LEU A 32 7.88 10.11 22.09
N GLU A 33 8.87 10.09 22.99
CA GLU A 33 8.80 10.70 24.33
C GLU A 33 9.66 11.95 24.40
N LEU A 34 9.02 13.12 24.46
CA LEU A 34 9.68 14.42 24.64
C LEU A 34 9.18 15.14 25.91
N SER A 35 8.47 14.42 26.79
CA SER A 35 7.82 15.00 27.95
C SER A 35 8.81 15.58 28.97
N HIS A 36 8.34 16.50 29.82
CA HIS A 36 9.16 17.13 30.85
C HIS A 36 10.43 17.78 30.29
N ASN A 37 10.24 18.72 29.36
CA ASN A 37 11.29 19.54 28.77
C ASN A 37 10.86 21.03 28.77
N GLN A 38 11.63 21.88 28.09
CA GLN A 38 11.37 23.30 27.91
C GLN A 38 11.14 23.62 26.41
N LEU A 39 10.60 22.67 25.66
CA LEU A 39 10.34 22.82 24.23
C LEU A 39 9.24 23.86 23.99
N THR A 40 9.42 24.68 22.96
CA THR A 40 8.57 25.83 22.61
C THR A 40 8.07 25.71 21.17
N GLY A 41 7.16 26.59 20.76
CA GLY A 41 6.65 26.63 19.39
C GLY A 41 5.61 25.53 19.11
N PRO A 42 5.18 25.39 17.83
CA PRO A 42 4.12 24.48 17.47
C PRO A 42 4.58 23.02 17.40
N ILE A 43 3.63 22.09 17.58
CA ILE A 43 3.87 20.68 17.24
C ILE A 43 4.07 20.58 15.72
N PRO A 44 5.17 19.96 15.24
CA PRO A 44 5.43 19.80 13.82
C PRO A 44 4.39 18.89 13.17
N ASN A 45 4.32 18.89 11.84
CA ASN A 45 3.35 18.06 11.13
C ASN A 45 3.61 16.56 11.39
N LEU A 46 2.62 15.87 11.94
CA LEU A 46 2.71 14.44 12.26
C LEU A 46 2.23 13.53 11.12
N SER A 47 2.04 14.04 9.90
CA SER A 47 1.52 13.26 8.77
C SER A 47 2.48 12.21 8.19
N ALA A 48 3.76 12.23 8.58
CA ALA A 48 4.79 11.33 8.08
C ALA A 48 5.06 10.11 8.99
N PRO A 49 5.19 10.24 10.33
CA PRO A 49 5.38 9.10 11.21
C PRO A 49 4.06 8.38 11.51
N THR A 50 3.38 7.88 10.49
CA THR A 50 2.06 7.22 10.61
C THR A 50 2.08 5.91 11.40
N SER A 51 3.28 5.37 11.65
CA SER A 51 3.51 4.17 12.47
C SER A 51 3.49 4.44 13.98
N LEU A 52 3.33 5.70 14.41
CA LEU A 52 3.31 6.04 15.83
C LEU A 52 2.17 5.33 16.56
N THR A 53 2.56 4.70 17.66
CA THR A 53 1.66 4.06 18.64
C THR A 53 1.68 4.80 19.96
N TRP A 54 2.76 5.54 20.26
CA TRP A 54 2.95 6.27 21.49
C TRP A 54 3.54 7.65 21.24
N LEU A 55 2.87 8.70 21.72
CA LEU A 55 3.33 10.09 21.63
C LEU A 55 3.10 10.83 22.95
N ASN A 56 4.17 11.22 23.63
CA ASN A 56 4.12 12.04 24.84
C ASN A 56 4.94 13.32 24.68
N LEU A 57 4.23 14.45 24.61
CA LEU A 57 4.80 15.79 24.57
C LEU A 57 4.41 16.60 25.82
N SER A 58 3.89 15.93 26.87
CA SER A 58 3.41 16.60 28.08
C SER A 58 4.50 17.39 28.81
N HIS A 59 4.10 18.37 29.62
CA HIS A 59 5.02 19.20 30.42
C HIS A 59 6.11 19.87 29.57
N ASN A 60 5.67 20.71 28.64
CA ASN A 60 6.50 21.57 27.80
C ASN A 60 5.87 22.98 27.69
N GLN A 61 6.38 23.81 26.79
CA GLN A 61 5.86 25.15 26.48
C GLN A 61 5.37 25.22 25.03
N LEU A 62 4.90 24.09 24.49
CA LEU A 62 4.41 24.00 23.11
C LEU A 62 3.12 24.80 22.95
N ASN A 63 2.95 25.47 21.81
CA ASN A 63 1.83 26.37 21.56
C ASN A 63 1.16 26.13 20.20
N GLY A 64 0.09 26.87 19.92
CA GLY A 64 -0.67 26.69 18.69
C GLY A 64 -1.54 25.43 18.69
N THR A 65 -1.98 25.00 17.51
CA THR A 65 -2.96 23.94 17.31
C THR A 65 -2.28 22.61 16.96
N ILE A 66 -3.03 21.50 17.02
CA ILE A 66 -2.53 20.18 16.63
C ILE A 66 -2.90 19.90 15.16
N PHE A 67 -1.91 19.56 14.33
CA PHE A 67 -2.11 19.19 12.92
C PHE A 67 -1.66 17.75 12.61
N GLY A 68 -2.41 17.07 11.75
CA GLY A 68 -2.04 15.75 11.22
C GLY A 68 -2.22 14.59 12.19
N ILE A 69 -2.67 14.83 13.42
CA ILE A 69 -2.90 13.77 14.42
C ILE A 69 -3.92 12.75 13.96
N ASN A 70 -4.95 13.17 13.20
CA ASN A 70 -6.01 12.33 12.65
C ASN A 70 -5.50 11.29 11.63
N LEU A 71 -4.25 11.40 11.18
CA LEU A 71 -3.61 10.43 10.26
C LEU A 71 -2.88 9.30 11.01
N LEU A 72 -2.71 9.41 12.33
CA LEU A 72 -2.00 8.43 13.15
C LEU A 72 -2.93 7.28 13.58
N ILE A 73 -3.52 6.56 12.63
CA ILE A 73 -4.56 5.54 12.89
C ILE A 73 -4.11 4.40 13.83
N SER A 74 -2.80 4.20 13.98
CA SER A 74 -2.17 3.21 14.87
C SER A 74 -1.93 3.73 16.29
N LEU A 75 -2.18 5.02 16.57
CA LEU A 75 -1.86 5.67 17.83
C LEU A 75 -2.70 5.10 18.98
N ARG A 76 -2.04 4.69 20.06
CA ARG A 76 -2.66 4.10 21.25
C ARG A 76 -2.61 5.03 22.47
N THR A 77 -1.57 5.84 22.55
CA THR A 77 -1.35 6.80 23.63
C THR A 77 -0.99 8.17 23.07
N LEU A 78 -1.74 9.19 23.51
CA LEU A 78 -1.49 10.60 23.19
C LEU A 78 -1.54 11.45 24.47
N TYR A 79 -0.37 11.93 24.91
CA TYR A 79 -0.24 12.82 26.06
C TYR A 79 0.34 14.16 25.63
N LEU A 80 -0.46 15.22 25.76
CA LEU A 80 -0.10 16.59 25.43
C LEU A 80 -0.30 17.53 26.64
N SER A 81 -0.61 16.99 27.82
CA SER A 81 -0.98 17.78 28.99
C SER A 81 0.11 18.76 29.43
N HIS A 82 -0.30 19.83 30.10
CA HIS A 82 0.57 20.88 30.62
C HIS A 82 1.47 21.50 29.53
N ASN A 83 0.82 22.10 28.53
CA ASN A 83 1.43 22.89 27.47
C ASN A 83 0.65 24.22 27.30
N GLN A 84 0.93 24.96 26.23
CA GLN A 84 0.24 26.19 25.85
C GLN A 84 -0.56 26.01 24.54
N LEU A 85 -0.90 24.76 24.19
CA LEU A 85 -1.62 24.44 22.98
C LEU A 85 -3.04 25.01 23.07
N SER A 86 -3.59 25.43 21.93
CA SER A 86 -4.86 26.14 21.88
C SER A 86 -5.63 25.89 20.59
N GLY A 87 -6.91 26.27 20.58
CA GLY A 87 -7.77 26.21 19.39
C GLY A 87 -8.59 24.93 19.31
N PRO A 88 -9.34 24.74 18.20
CA PRO A 88 -10.23 23.62 18.01
C PRO A 88 -9.46 22.29 18.01
N LEU A 89 -9.99 21.31 18.74
CA LEU A 89 -9.49 19.96 18.66
C LEU A 89 -9.78 19.37 17.26
N PRO A 90 -8.78 18.77 16.59
CA PRO A 90 -9.02 18.03 15.37
C PRO A 90 -9.95 16.83 15.65
N ASP A 91 -10.61 16.32 14.61
CA ASP A 91 -11.40 15.10 14.75
C ASP A 91 -10.50 13.92 15.11
N LEU A 92 -10.75 13.32 16.28
CA LEU A 92 -10.03 12.14 16.77
C LEU A 92 -10.78 10.84 16.42
N GLY A 93 -11.90 10.92 15.70
CA GLY A 93 -12.73 9.78 15.31
C GLY A 93 -12.00 8.77 14.42
N SER A 94 -10.99 9.17 13.66
CA SER A 94 -10.16 8.26 12.87
C SER A 94 -9.15 7.45 13.69
N LEU A 95 -8.90 7.83 14.95
CA LEU A 95 -7.92 7.18 15.83
C LEU A 95 -8.56 6.02 16.59
N VAL A 96 -9.03 5.04 15.83
CA VAL A 96 -9.76 3.86 16.35
C VAL A 96 -8.95 3.05 17.37
N SER A 97 -7.62 3.14 17.30
CA SER A 97 -6.69 2.46 18.19
C SER A 97 -6.35 3.24 19.46
N LEU A 98 -6.86 4.46 19.65
CA LEU A 98 -6.49 5.33 20.76
C LEU A 98 -7.21 4.89 22.04
N TRP A 99 -6.44 4.67 23.11
CA TRP A 99 -6.96 4.25 24.42
C TRP A 99 -6.64 5.27 25.51
N HIS A 100 -5.44 5.86 25.46
CA HIS A 100 -4.98 6.82 26.46
C HIS A 100 -4.89 8.21 25.84
N LEU A 101 -5.61 9.16 26.41
CA LEU A 101 -5.63 10.55 25.99
C LEU A 101 -5.48 11.44 27.22
N ASP A 102 -4.52 12.36 27.18
CA ASP A 102 -4.43 13.44 28.16
C ASP A 102 -4.04 14.74 27.45
N LEU A 103 -4.93 15.72 27.50
CA LEU A 103 -4.78 17.04 26.93
C LEU A 103 -4.88 18.14 28.02
N THR A 104 -4.87 17.77 29.30
CA THR A 104 -5.21 18.66 30.42
C THR A 104 -4.22 19.79 30.53
N GLY A 105 -4.61 20.95 31.08
CA GLY A 105 -3.70 22.08 31.20
C GLY A 105 -3.25 22.66 29.85
N ASN A 106 -4.09 22.55 28.82
CA ASN A 106 -4.02 23.31 27.56
C ASN A 106 -5.25 24.22 27.42
N ARG A 107 -5.36 24.92 26.29
CA ARG A 107 -6.46 25.84 25.95
C ARG A 107 -7.24 25.35 24.73
N PHE A 108 -7.47 24.04 24.67
CA PHE A 108 -8.25 23.43 23.61
C PHE A 108 -9.74 23.73 23.77
N CYS A 109 -10.43 23.79 22.63
CA CYS A 109 -11.87 23.91 22.57
C CYS A 109 -12.48 22.85 21.64
N LEU A 110 -13.75 22.53 21.85
CA LEU A 110 -14.53 21.65 21.01
C LEU A 110 -15.36 22.46 20.00
N PRO A 111 -15.22 22.18 18.69
CA PRO A 111 -16.14 22.69 17.68
C PRO A 111 -17.60 22.33 17.98
N ALA A 112 -18.55 23.15 17.51
CA ALA A 112 -19.98 22.83 17.63
C ALA A 112 -20.30 21.51 16.91
N GLY A 113 -21.03 20.62 17.59
CA GLY A 113 -21.37 19.30 17.04
C GLY A 113 -20.22 18.29 17.01
N TYR A 114 -19.10 18.57 17.69
CA TYR A 114 -17.97 17.65 17.77
C TYR A 114 -18.40 16.28 18.33
N ALA A 115 -18.33 15.26 17.47
CA ALA A 115 -18.70 13.88 17.78
C ALA A 115 -17.70 12.93 17.10
N PRO A 116 -16.66 12.47 17.80
CA PRO A 116 -15.64 11.60 17.21
C PRO A 116 -16.20 10.17 17.09
N SER A 117 -17.02 9.92 16.06
CA SER A 117 -17.86 8.71 15.95
C SER A 117 -17.09 7.39 15.82
N GLY A 118 -15.82 7.44 15.41
CA GLY A 118 -14.94 6.27 15.36
C GLY A 118 -13.97 6.12 16.55
N ALA A 119 -13.94 7.07 17.48
CA ALA A 119 -13.06 6.99 18.64
C ALA A 119 -13.58 5.95 19.66
N ASN A 120 -12.64 5.33 20.38
CA ASN A 120 -12.97 4.42 21.47
C ASN A 120 -13.80 5.13 22.56
N ALA A 121 -14.78 4.42 23.13
CA ALA A 121 -15.66 4.93 24.19
C ALA A 121 -14.92 5.57 25.39
N VAL A 122 -13.73 5.07 25.75
CA VAL A 122 -12.89 5.64 26.82
C VAL A 122 -12.39 7.04 26.44
N VAL A 123 -11.91 7.20 25.20
CA VAL A 123 -11.45 8.49 24.66
C VAL A 123 -12.61 9.47 24.56
N THR A 124 -13.74 9.03 24.01
CA THR A 124 -14.97 9.85 23.90
C THR A 124 -15.46 10.32 25.27
N LYS A 125 -15.42 9.44 26.28
CA LYS A 125 -15.75 9.81 27.67
C LYS A 125 -14.76 10.82 28.23
N ASN A 126 -13.47 10.65 28.01
CA ASN A 126 -12.45 11.56 28.50
C ASN A 126 -12.59 12.96 27.86
N LEU A 127 -12.82 13.03 26.54
CA LEU A 127 -13.12 14.26 25.81
C LEU A 127 -14.34 14.98 26.39
N THR A 128 -15.46 14.27 26.57
CA THR A 128 -16.71 14.87 27.06
C THR A 128 -16.67 15.28 28.54
N VAL A 129 -15.90 14.58 29.38
CA VAL A 129 -15.81 14.86 30.82
C VAL A 129 -14.75 15.92 31.14
N ASN A 130 -13.58 15.87 30.49
CA ASN A 130 -12.44 16.70 30.85
C ASN A 130 -12.21 17.87 29.87
N TYR A 131 -12.88 17.89 28.70
CA TYR A 131 -12.69 18.91 27.65
C TYR A 131 -14.04 19.35 27.08
N SER A 132 -14.81 20.15 27.81
CA SER A 132 -16.15 20.58 27.42
C SER A 132 -16.25 22.03 26.94
N LEU A 133 -15.12 22.74 26.82
CA LEU A 133 -15.09 24.14 26.43
C LEU A 133 -15.47 24.29 24.94
N PRO A 134 -16.59 24.93 24.60
CA PRO A 134 -16.93 25.20 23.20
C PRO A 134 -15.99 26.26 22.62
N CYS A 135 -15.63 26.13 21.35
CA CYS A 135 -14.84 27.15 20.68
C CYS A 135 -15.62 28.46 20.53
N THR A 136 -14.97 29.58 20.83
CA THR A 136 -15.49 30.91 20.51
C THR A 136 -15.35 31.19 19.01
N GLU A 137 -16.18 32.09 18.46
CA GLU A 137 -16.04 32.54 17.06
C GLU A 137 -14.63 33.09 16.77
N ALA A 138 -14.03 33.81 17.72
CA ALA A 138 -12.67 34.33 17.59
C ALA A 138 -11.58 33.23 17.56
N GLU A 139 -11.76 32.11 18.26
CA GLU A 139 -10.83 30.96 18.21
C GLU A 139 -10.97 30.16 16.91
N LEU A 140 -12.17 30.13 16.32
CA LEU A 140 -12.43 29.56 15.01
C LEU A 140 -11.90 30.46 13.87
N GLU A 141 -11.96 31.79 14.04
CA GLU A 141 -11.42 32.79 13.11
C GLU A 141 -9.90 32.97 13.20
N ALA A 142 -9.26 32.53 14.29
CA ALA A 142 -7.82 32.69 14.50
C ALA A 142 -6.94 31.78 13.63
N ILE A 143 -7.50 30.75 12.98
CA ILE A 143 -6.75 29.85 12.11
C ILE A 143 -7.21 30.10 10.69
N PRO A 144 -6.30 30.34 9.72
CA PRO A 144 -6.68 30.39 8.32
C PRO A 144 -7.41 29.09 7.95
N GLY A 145 -8.51 29.18 7.23
CA GLY A 145 -9.18 27.99 6.70
C GLY A 145 -8.23 27.15 5.84
N ALA A 146 -8.49 25.85 5.73
CA ALA A 146 -7.75 25.03 4.76
C ALA A 146 -8.04 25.54 3.34
N PRO A 147 -7.03 25.75 2.48
CA PRO A 147 -7.26 26.11 1.09
C PRO A 147 -8.17 25.07 0.41
N GLN A 148 -9.18 25.56 -0.29
CA GLN A 148 -10.15 24.73 -1.00
C GLN A 148 -9.85 24.72 -2.50
N ASN A 149 -10.49 23.79 -3.21
CA ASN A 149 -10.42 23.69 -4.67
C ASN A 149 -8.97 23.63 -5.21
N LEU A 150 -8.07 22.93 -4.51
CA LEU A 150 -6.74 22.64 -5.04
C LEU A 150 -6.89 21.79 -6.30
N ALA A 151 -6.54 22.36 -7.44
CA ALA A 151 -6.61 21.74 -8.74
C ALA A 151 -5.21 21.66 -9.37
N ALA A 152 -4.98 20.63 -10.17
CA ALA A 152 -3.76 20.43 -10.93
C ALA A 152 -4.11 20.32 -12.42
N ALA A 153 -3.55 21.22 -13.23
CA ALA A 153 -3.62 21.18 -14.67
C ALA A 153 -2.26 20.74 -15.23
N THR A 154 -2.25 19.67 -16.02
CA THR A 154 -1.02 19.15 -16.63
C THR A 154 -0.79 19.77 -18.01
N GLY A 155 0.44 20.21 -18.25
CA GLY A 155 0.91 20.77 -19.52
C GLY A 155 2.21 20.09 -19.96
N ALA A 156 2.79 20.53 -21.08
CA ALA A 156 4.03 19.97 -21.64
C ALA A 156 5.21 20.09 -20.65
N GLY A 157 5.43 19.05 -19.83
CA GLY A 157 6.52 18.97 -18.85
C GLY A 157 6.31 19.80 -17.58
N GLN A 158 5.08 20.22 -17.29
CA GLN A 158 4.77 21.05 -16.12
C GLN A 158 3.39 20.74 -15.54
N VAL A 159 3.24 20.98 -14.23
CA VAL A 159 1.94 20.98 -13.54
C VAL A 159 1.67 22.36 -13.00
N THR A 160 0.57 22.96 -13.41
CA THR A 160 0.07 24.21 -12.83
C THR A 160 -0.96 23.87 -11.76
N LEU A 161 -0.71 24.35 -10.55
CA LEU A 161 -1.55 24.18 -9.37
C LEU A 161 -2.25 25.49 -9.06
N THR A 162 -3.54 25.42 -8.74
CA THR A 162 -4.36 26.57 -8.33
C THR A 162 -5.23 26.18 -7.14
N TRP A 163 -5.49 27.12 -6.24
CA TRP A 163 -6.40 26.92 -5.10
C TRP A 163 -7.12 28.22 -4.75
N ASP A 164 -8.15 28.13 -3.91
CA ASP A 164 -8.89 29.31 -3.45
C ASP A 164 -8.08 30.12 -2.44
N ALA A 165 -8.22 31.44 -2.50
CA ALA A 165 -7.65 32.33 -1.51
C ALA A 165 -8.31 32.08 -0.13
N VAL A 166 -7.47 31.91 0.89
CA VAL A 166 -7.91 31.79 2.27
C VAL A 166 -7.94 33.17 2.91
N ARG A 167 -9.07 33.49 3.57
CA ARG A 167 -9.23 34.74 4.31
C ARG A 167 -8.14 34.85 5.40
N ASP A 168 -7.51 36.02 5.49
CA ASP A 168 -6.45 36.34 6.46
C ASP A 168 -5.12 35.55 6.28
N ALA A 169 -4.96 34.84 5.15
CA ALA A 169 -3.69 34.22 4.80
C ALA A 169 -2.66 35.27 4.34
N ALA A 170 -1.51 35.30 5.01
CA ALA A 170 -0.33 36.06 4.58
C ALA A 170 0.54 35.29 3.58
N GLY A 171 0.31 33.98 3.42
CA GLY A 171 0.97 33.15 2.42
C GLY A 171 0.55 31.69 2.46
N TYR A 172 1.20 30.87 1.66
CA TYR A 172 0.93 29.45 1.48
C TYR A 172 2.21 28.63 1.52
N GLU A 173 2.09 27.39 1.99
CA GLU A 173 3.11 26.36 1.91
C GLU A 173 2.59 25.26 1.00
N LEU A 174 3.32 24.95 -0.06
CA LEU A 174 2.96 23.93 -1.03
C LEU A 174 3.93 22.77 -0.91
N TRP A 175 3.39 21.58 -0.67
CA TRP A 175 4.16 20.36 -0.57
C TRP A 175 3.85 19.44 -1.75
N VAL A 176 4.86 18.72 -2.20
CA VAL A 176 4.79 17.72 -3.26
C VAL A 176 5.28 16.38 -2.73
N TRP A 177 4.57 15.32 -3.08
CA TRP A 177 5.03 13.95 -2.93
C TRP A 177 5.13 13.34 -4.32
N ASN A 178 6.22 12.63 -4.57
CA ASN A 178 6.42 11.95 -5.84
C ASN A 178 6.55 10.43 -5.64
N SER A 179 6.05 9.67 -6.62
CA SER A 179 5.94 8.21 -6.52
C SER A 179 7.27 7.46 -6.47
N LEU A 180 8.40 8.11 -6.77
CA LEU A 180 9.72 7.47 -6.79
C LEU A 180 10.47 7.66 -5.47
N ASP A 181 10.56 8.91 -4.99
CA ASP A 181 11.27 9.25 -3.75
C ASP A 181 10.41 8.99 -2.51
N ARG A 182 9.09 8.81 -2.71
CA ARG A 182 8.10 8.39 -1.70
C ARG A 182 8.09 9.24 -0.43
N LYS A 183 8.46 10.51 -0.55
CA LYS A 183 8.51 11.48 0.55
C LYS A 183 7.79 12.77 0.14
N TRP A 184 7.20 13.42 1.13
CA TRP A 184 6.75 14.79 0.95
C TRP A 184 7.93 15.73 1.09
N GLU A 185 7.99 16.73 0.23
CA GLU A 185 8.94 17.83 0.33
C GLU A 185 8.27 19.13 -0.06
N ALA A 186 8.83 20.26 0.40
CA ALA A 186 8.34 21.56 -0.03
C ALA A 186 8.57 21.69 -1.54
N ALA A 187 7.48 21.87 -2.30
CA ALA A 187 7.56 22.05 -3.75
C ALA A 187 8.28 23.36 -4.10
N VAL A 188 8.19 24.33 -3.19
CA VAL A 188 8.76 25.67 -3.27
C VAL A 188 8.76 26.28 -1.86
N GLY A 189 9.53 27.35 -1.67
CA GLY A 189 9.45 28.18 -0.46
C GLY A 189 8.08 28.84 -0.27
N ALA A 190 7.98 29.72 0.74
CA ALA A 190 6.73 30.41 1.05
C ALA A 190 6.14 31.15 -0.17
N LEU A 191 4.89 30.84 -0.50
CA LEU A 191 4.13 31.45 -1.58
C LEU A 191 3.23 32.56 -1.03
N THR A 192 2.94 33.57 -1.84
CA THR A 192 1.89 34.57 -1.58
C THR A 192 0.75 34.47 -2.58
N ALA A 193 1.03 33.93 -3.77
CA ALA A 193 0.03 33.65 -4.79
C ALA A 193 -0.74 32.36 -4.48
N THR A 194 -1.94 32.26 -5.04
CA THR A 194 -2.78 31.05 -4.99
C THR A 194 -2.57 30.14 -6.21
N THR A 195 -1.40 30.25 -6.84
CA THR A 195 -1.01 29.48 -8.00
C THR A 195 0.47 29.15 -7.94
N TYR A 196 0.85 27.97 -8.44
CA TYR A 196 2.24 27.55 -8.59
C TYR A 196 2.41 26.68 -9.82
N THR A 197 3.50 26.87 -10.57
CA THR A 197 3.84 25.98 -11.68
C THR A 197 5.08 25.17 -11.33
N HIS A 198 4.89 23.86 -11.21
CA HIS A 198 5.97 22.91 -11.03
C HIS A 198 6.48 22.46 -12.40
N SER A 199 7.62 23.01 -12.82
CA SER A 199 8.30 22.64 -14.06
C SER A 199 9.24 21.46 -13.83
N VAL A 200 9.36 20.56 -14.83
CA VAL A 200 10.32 19.44 -14.93
C VAL A 200 9.85 18.11 -14.37
N LEU A 201 8.98 17.38 -15.08
CA LEU A 201 8.61 16.04 -14.62
C LEU A 201 8.46 15.07 -15.82
N SER A 202 9.58 14.78 -16.49
CA SER A 202 9.68 13.93 -17.70
C SER A 202 10.00 12.46 -17.41
N ASP A 203 9.83 12.01 -16.18
CA ASP A 203 10.31 10.72 -15.67
C ASP A 203 9.19 9.72 -15.34
N GLY A 204 7.94 10.03 -15.73
CA GLY A 204 6.80 9.13 -15.51
C GLY A 204 6.33 9.03 -14.06
N ARG A 205 6.78 9.92 -13.16
CA ARG A 205 6.31 9.97 -11.78
C ARG A 205 4.88 10.49 -11.67
N ASN A 206 4.18 9.96 -10.67
CA ASN A 206 2.91 10.53 -10.20
C ASN A 206 3.20 11.50 -9.07
N TYR A 207 2.56 12.66 -9.12
CA TYR A 207 2.72 13.70 -8.13
C TYR A 207 1.43 13.91 -7.36
N TYR A 208 1.57 14.05 -6.05
CA TYR A 208 0.49 14.48 -5.18
C TYR A 208 0.89 15.81 -4.58
N TYR A 209 -0.06 16.73 -4.52
CA TYR A 209 0.15 18.06 -3.97
C TYR A 209 -0.84 18.33 -2.86
N GLN A 210 -0.38 19.07 -1.86
CA GLN A 210 -1.21 19.67 -0.83
C GLN A 210 -0.70 21.07 -0.55
N VAL A 211 -1.62 21.98 -0.27
CA VAL A 211 -1.29 23.35 0.10
C VAL A 211 -1.96 23.71 1.41
N ARG A 212 -1.30 24.51 2.23
CA ARG A 212 -1.91 25.11 3.43
C ARG A 212 -1.61 26.60 3.48
N ALA A 213 -2.51 27.36 4.06
CA ALA A 213 -2.34 28.77 4.32
C ALA A 213 -1.52 29.00 5.59
N ARG A 214 -0.94 30.19 5.68
CA ARG A 214 -0.25 30.72 6.86
C ARG A 214 -0.64 32.18 7.06
N ASP A 215 -0.97 32.57 8.28
CA ASP A 215 -1.28 33.97 8.61
C ASP A 215 -0.01 34.80 8.83
N ALA A 216 -0.19 36.09 9.15
CA ALA A 216 0.92 37.01 9.42
C ALA A 216 1.70 36.68 10.71
N LYS A 217 1.12 35.89 11.62
CA LYS A 217 1.73 35.45 12.88
C LYS A 217 2.44 34.10 12.74
N GLY A 218 2.40 33.49 11.56
CA GLY A 218 3.00 32.18 11.30
C GLY A 218 2.12 30.98 11.63
N MET A 219 0.87 31.20 12.06
CA MET A 219 -0.10 30.13 12.29
C MET A 219 -0.54 29.54 10.95
N ARG A 220 -0.61 28.22 10.88
CA ARG A 220 -0.86 27.48 9.64
C ARG A 220 -2.27 26.90 9.63
N SER A 221 -2.89 26.80 8.47
CA SER A 221 -4.15 26.07 8.31
C SER A 221 -3.92 24.55 8.32
N PRO A 222 -4.98 23.74 8.43
CA PRO A 222 -4.94 22.37 7.91
C PRO A 222 -4.55 22.36 6.42
N TRP A 223 -4.03 21.22 5.96
CA TRP A 223 -3.75 21.01 4.53
C TRP A 223 -5.06 20.92 3.74
N SER A 224 -5.02 21.37 2.48
CA SER A 224 -6.06 21.10 1.49
C SER A 224 -6.24 19.60 1.26
N GLU A 225 -7.34 19.23 0.61
CA GLU A 225 -7.44 17.94 -0.06
C GLU A 225 -6.24 17.71 -1.00
N ARG A 226 -5.88 16.44 -1.17
CA ARG A 226 -4.79 16.05 -2.08
C ARG A 226 -5.26 16.14 -3.51
N VAL A 227 -4.46 16.79 -4.36
CA VAL A 227 -4.64 16.68 -5.81
C VAL A 227 -3.55 15.80 -6.39
N ARG A 228 -3.93 14.89 -7.27
CA ARG A 228 -3.02 14.06 -8.04
C ARG A 228 -2.80 14.68 -9.41
N ALA A 229 -1.54 14.83 -9.83
CA ALA A 229 -1.19 15.26 -11.17
C ALA A 229 -0.45 14.14 -11.92
N ILE A 230 -0.91 13.86 -13.13
CA ILE A 230 -0.35 12.85 -14.04
C ILE A 230 0.27 13.57 -15.22
N ILE A 231 1.60 13.56 -15.29
CA ILE A 231 2.33 14.41 -16.24
C ILE A 231 2.64 13.65 -17.53
N VAL A 232 2.74 12.33 -17.40
CA VAL A 232 2.80 11.41 -18.52
C VAL A 232 1.58 10.49 -18.38
N PRO A 233 0.65 10.45 -19.35
CA PRO A 233 -0.32 9.37 -19.41
C PRO A 233 0.47 8.07 -19.55
N GLY A 234 0.65 7.36 -18.44
CA GLY A 234 1.23 6.03 -18.48
C GLY A 234 0.35 5.18 -19.38
N ARG A 235 0.96 4.27 -20.16
CA ARG A 235 0.23 3.24 -20.91
C ARG A 235 -0.75 2.46 -20.02
N PHE A 236 -0.45 2.42 -18.73
CA PHE A 236 -1.27 1.86 -17.66
C PHE A 236 -1.67 2.96 -16.67
N PRO A 237 -2.98 3.19 -16.44
CA PRO A 237 -3.46 4.13 -15.43
C PRO A 237 -3.23 3.58 -14.01
N PRO A 238 -3.41 4.38 -12.93
CA PRO A 238 -3.48 3.85 -11.57
C PRO A 238 -4.73 2.97 -11.36
N PRO A 239 -4.74 2.10 -10.34
CA PRO A 239 -5.93 1.32 -9.99
C PRO A 239 -7.10 2.22 -9.57
N PRO A 240 -8.35 1.87 -9.94
CA PRO A 240 -9.53 2.54 -9.43
C PRO A 240 -9.62 2.52 -7.90
N VAL A 241 -10.09 3.62 -7.29
CA VAL A 241 -10.27 3.73 -5.83
C VAL A 241 -11.22 2.66 -5.27
N SER A 242 -12.17 2.19 -6.09
CA SER A 242 -13.11 1.12 -5.74
C SER A 242 -12.45 -0.21 -5.37
N LEU A 243 -11.19 -0.44 -5.77
CA LEU A 243 -10.45 -1.65 -5.40
C LEU A 243 -9.87 -1.58 -3.98
N GLY A 244 -9.93 -0.42 -3.31
CA GLY A 244 -9.40 -0.23 -1.95
C GLY A 244 -7.89 -0.46 -1.84
N LEU A 245 -7.16 -0.32 -2.94
CA LEU A 245 -5.73 -0.62 -3.00
C LEU A 245 -4.90 0.57 -2.51
N HIS A 246 -3.79 0.25 -1.84
CA HIS A 246 -2.83 1.24 -1.36
C HIS A 246 -2.28 2.09 -2.53
N LEU A 247 -1.93 3.36 -2.26
CA LEU A 247 -1.29 4.28 -3.22
C LEU A 247 0.09 3.78 -3.72
N TYR A 248 0.56 2.64 -3.24
CA TYR A 248 1.76 1.97 -3.74
C TYR A 248 1.57 1.52 -5.20
N TYR A 249 0.38 1.00 -5.54
CA TYR A 249 0.08 0.56 -6.89
C TYR A 249 -0.28 1.75 -7.77
N GLN A 250 0.47 1.95 -8.85
CA GLN A 250 0.35 3.11 -9.74
C GLN A 250 0.16 2.72 -11.22
N LYS A 251 0.31 1.43 -11.54
CA LYS A 251 -0.07 0.84 -12.82
C LYS A 251 -1.16 -0.19 -12.60
N TYR A 252 -2.14 -0.20 -13.47
CA TYR A 252 -3.30 -1.07 -13.45
C TYR A 252 -3.67 -1.48 -14.87
N LEU A 253 -4.04 -2.75 -15.01
CA LEU A 253 -4.80 -3.26 -16.12
C LEU A 253 -5.76 -4.32 -15.60
N GLU A 254 -6.82 -4.54 -16.36
CA GLU A 254 -7.76 -5.62 -16.12
C GLU A 254 -7.92 -6.42 -17.41
N VAL A 255 -7.89 -7.73 -17.28
CA VAL A 255 -8.15 -8.69 -18.36
C VAL A 255 -9.03 -9.76 -17.76
N ASP A 256 -10.21 -10.00 -18.33
CA ASP A 256 -10.99 -11.17 -17.97
C ASP A 256 -11.30 -11.25 -16.45
N LYS A 257 -11.63 -10.10 -15.82
CA LYS A 257 -11.86 -9.94 -14.36
C LYS A 257 -10.64 -10.20 -13.46
N VAL A 258 -9.46 -10.41 -14.06
CA VAL A 258 -8.18 -10.45 -13.35
C VAL A 258 -7.58 -9.06 -13.38
N VAL A 259 -7.37 -8.53 -12.18
CA VAL A 259 -6.73 -7.24 -11.97
C VAL A 259 -5.23 -7.44 -11.86
N VAL A 260 -4.44 -6.75 -12.66
CA VAL A 260 -2.98 -6.71 -12.52
C VAL A 260 -2.56 -5.32 -12.08
N VAL A 261 -1.80 -5.26 -10.99
CA VAL A 261 -1.33 -3.99 -10.40
C VAL A 261 0.17 -4.02 -10.14
N ALA A 262 0.81 -2.87 -10.32
CA ALA A 262 2.24 -2.72 -10.09
C ALA A 262 2.59 -1.29 -9.65
N PRO A 263 3.72 -1.09 -8.95
CA PRO A 263 4.23 0.25 -8.69
C PRO A 263 4.85 0.85 -9.95
N THR A 264 5.20 2.13 -9.92
CA THR A 264 5.66 2.89 -11.11
C THR A 264 6.97 2.32 -11.68
N GLU A 265 7.83 1.78 -10.83
CA GLU A 265 9.14 1.22 -11.19
C GLU A 265 9.09 -0.08 -12.00
N VAL A 266 7.94 -0.77 -12.03
CA VAL A 266 7.74 -1.96 -12.87
C VAL A 266 7.64 -1.53 -14.33
N SER A 267 8.36 -2.18 -15.25
CA SER A 267 8.37 -1.76 -16.65
C SER A 267 7.02 -1.97 -17.34
N ASP A 268 6.72 -1.14 -18.35
CA ASP A 268 5.51 -1.33 -19.17
C ASP A 268 5.53 -2.67 -19.94
N GLU A 269 6.72 -3.16 -20.28
CA GLU A 269 6.92 -4.46 -20.90
C GLU A 269 6.46 -5.60 -19.99
N THR A 270 6.81 -5.55 -18.69
CA THR A 270 6.33 -6.53 -17.71
C THR A 270 4.80 -6.48 -17.55
N MET A 271 4.19 -5.29 -17.58
CA MET A 271 2.73 -5.16 -17.53
C MET A 271 2.06 -5.78 -18.78
N GLU A 272 2.62 -5.58 -19.97
CA GLU A 272 2.09 -6.22 -21.20
C GLU A 272 2.33 -7.74 -21.21
N GLN A 273 3.46 -8.20 -20.67
CA GLN A 273 3.71 -9.63 -20.51
C GLN A 273 2.66 -10.26 -19.58
N ALA A 274 2.36 -9.62 -18.45
CA ALA A 274 1.30 -10.05 -17.54
C ALA A 274 -0.07 -10.10 -18.22
N ARG A 275 -0.42 -9.08 -19.01
CA ARG A 275 -1.64 -9.07 -19.83
C ARG A 275 -1.70 -10.29 -20.75
N ALA A 276 -0.61 -10.59 -21.45
CA ALA A 276 -0.53 -11.68 -22.41
C ALA A 276 -0.63 -13.05 -21.73
N ILE A 277 0.01 -13.24 -20.57
CA ILE A 277 -0.11 -14.47 -19.77
C ILE A 277 -1.56 -14.67 -19.31
N VAL A 278 -2.18 -13.66 -18.69
CA VAL A 278 -3.56 -13.74 -18.19
C VAL A 278 -4.54 -14.04 -19.32
N SER A 279 -4.47 -13.26 -20.41
CA SER A 279 -5.34 -13.45 -21.57
C SER A 279 -5.17 -14.83 -22.20
N GLY A 280 -3.94 -15.34 -22.24
CA GLY A 280 -3.62 -16.62 -22.84
C GLY A 280 -4.09 -17.81 -21.99
N MET A 281 -3.82 -17.78 -20.67
CA MET A 281 -4.21 -18.84 -19.74
C MET A 281 -5.74 -18.92 -19.60
N LEU A 282 -6.43 -17.79 -19.48
CA LEU A 282 -7.88 -17.78 -19.37
C LEU A 282 -8.57 -18.02 -20.71
N SER A 283 -8.00 -17.54 -21.83
CA SER A 283 -8.50 -17.78 -23.18
C SER A 283 -10.01 -17.44 -23.30
N GLY A 284 -10.43 -16.31 -22.70
CA GLY A 284 -11.83 -15.87 -22.67
C GLY A 284 -12.78 -16.70 -21.81
N LYS A 285 -12.27 -17.70 -21.08
CA LYS A 285 -13.07 -18.60 -20.22
C LYS A 285 -13.27 -18.06 -18.81
N ALA A 286 -12.89 -16.83 -18.54
CA ALA A 286 -13.02 -16.23 -17.21
C ALA A 286 -14.46 -16.19 -16.69
N GLY A 287 -15.45 -16.06 -17.57
CA GLY A 287 -16.85 -16.25 -17.21
C GLY A 287 -17.06 -17.60 -16.53
N ARG A 288 -16.64 -18.71 -17.15
CA ARG A 288 -16.78 -20.06 -16.59
C ARG A 288 -15.85 -20.35 -15.40
N LEU A 289 -14.61 -19.85 -15.46
CA LEU A 289 -13.57 -20.16 -14.47
C LEU A 289 -13.71 -19.33 -13.20
N LEU A 290 -14.20 -18.10 -13.32
CA LEU A 290 -14.27 -17.11 -12.25
C LEU A 290 -15.72 -16.65 -11.96
N GLU A 291 -16.74 -17.33 -12.49
CA GLU A 291 -18.14 -17.03 -12.14
C GLU A 291 -18.46 -17.39 -10.69
N ASN A 292 -19.27 -16.52 -10.09
CA ASN A 292 -19.99 -16.72 -8.83
C ASN A 292 -19.24 -16.39 -7.53
N SER A 293 -18.36 -15.41 -7.56
CA SER A 293 -17.75 -14.90 -6.34
C SER A 293 -18.32 -13.51 -6.02
N SER A 294 -18.78 -13.34 -4.79
CA SER A 294 -19.56 -12.22 -4.24
C SER A 294 -18.90 -10.84 -4.35
N GLY A 295 -18.61 -10.37 -5.57
CA GLY A 295 -17.77 -9.21 -5.84
C GLY A 295 -16.26 -9.46 -5.63
N LYS A 296 -15.83 -10.72 -5.48
CA LYS A 296 -14.40 -11.07 -5.37
C LYS A 296 -13.73 -11.08 -6.76
N TYR A 297 -12.41 -10.86 -6.78
CA TYR A 297 -11.62 -10.86 -8.01
C TYR A 297 -10.25 -11.51 -7.78
N ILE A 298 -9.60 -11.96 -8.86
CA ILE A 298 -8.18 -12.31 -8.80
C ILE A 298 -7.36 -11.04 -8.98
N ARG A 299 -6.40 -10.81 -8.09
CA ARG A 299 -5.42 -9.73 -8.17
C ARG A 299 -4.02 -10.29 -8.34
N ILE A 300 -3.33 -9.88 -9.38
CA ILE A 300 -1.90 -10.12 -9.55
C ILE A 300 -1.14 -8.85 -9.19
N SER A 301 -0.32 -8.91 -8.16
CA SER A 301 0.53 -7.81 -7.73
C SER A 301 1.96 -8.06 -8.23
N ILE A 302 2.50 -7.19 -9.08
CA ILE A 302 3.89 -7.28 -9.54
C ILE A 302 4.76 -6.38 -8.67
N TYR A 303 5.86 -6.89 -8.14
CA TYR A 303 6.80 -6.12 -7.33
C TYR A 303 8.18 -6.07 -7.97
N LYS A 304 8.99 -5.09 -7.56
CA LYS A 304 10.40 -4.98 -7.91
C LYS A 304 11.25 -5.25 -6.67
N ARG A 305 12.30 -6.06 -6.80
CA ARG A 305 13.31 -6.27 -5.76
C ARG A 305 14.21 -5.03 -5.62
N ASP A 306 14.69 -4.78 -4.41
CA ASP A 306 15.71 -3.75 -4.16
C ASP A 306 17.08 -4.18 -4.75
N GLU A 307 18.07 -3.29 -4.69
CA GLU A 307 19.42 -3.56 -5.21
C GLU A 307 20.12 -4.73 -4.50
N GLN A 308 19.62 -5.15 -3.33
CA GLN A 308 20.10 -6.29 -2.57
C GLN A 308 19.27 -7.56 -2.82
N GLY A 309 18.34 -7.54 -3.77
CA GLY A 309 17.50 -8.68 -4.13
C GLY A 309 16.34 -8.96 -3.16
N ARG A 310 16.11 -8.09 -2.17
CA ARG A 310 15.01 -8.24 -1.20
C ARG A 310 13.74 -7.62 -1.74
N HIS A 311 12.59 -8.02 -1.20
CA HIS A 311 11.33 -7.35 -1.54
C HIS A 311 11.41 -5.86 -1.16
N SER A 312 10.91 -4.97 -2.01
CA SER A 312 10.82 -3.54 -1.69
C SER A 312 10.06 -3.34 -0.37
N SER A 313 10.53 -2.47 0.53
CA SER A 313 9.95 -2.23 1.87
C SER A 313 8.47 -1.79 1.93
N GLN A 314 7.78 -1.73 0.79
CA GLN A 314 6.36 -1.39 0.66
C GLN A 314 5.52 -2.48 -0.01
N VAL A 315 6.04 -3.70 -0.15
CA VAL A 315 5.16 -4.83 -0.51
C VAL A 315 4.10 -5.06 0.57
N PRO A 316 2.89 -5.55 0.20
CA PRO A 316 1.87 -5.92 1.17
C PRO A 316 2.42 -6.81 2.28
N GLU A 317 1.95 -6.62 3.51
CA GLU A 317 2.39 -7.34 4.73
C GLU A 317 2.49 -8.87 4.54
N TYR A 318 1.67 -9.44 3.66
CA TYR A 318 1.69 -10.85 3.28
C TYR A 318 3.04 -11.36 2.76
N LEU A 319 3.82 -10.54 2.04
CA LEU A 319 5.16 -10.92 1.57
C LEU A 319 6.24 -10.79 2.64
N ASN A 320 6.08 -9.87 3.59
CA ASN A 320 7.01 -9.75 4.71
C ASN A 320 7.01 -11.02 5.58
N ARG A 321 5.97 -11.87 5.47
CA ARG A 321 5.91 -13.18 6.12
C ARG A 321 6.82 -14.22 5.44
N TYR A 322 7.14 -14.04 4.16
CA TYR A 322 7.94 -14.97 3.36
C TYR A 322 9.01 -14.20 2.54
N PRO A 323 10.00 -13.58 3.21
CA PRO A 323 10.93 -12.65 2.58
C PRO A 323 11.82 -13.28 1.49
N ASP A 324 12.03 -14.60 1.56
CA ASP A 324 12.86 -15.34 0.62
C ASP A 324 12.04 -15.95 -0.53
N ALA A 325 10.71 -15.98 -0.43
CA ALA A 325 9.86 -16.56 -1.46
C ALA A 325 9.90 -15.72 -2.76
N PRO A 326 9.94 -16.36 -3.93
CA PRO A 326 9.96 -15.67 -5.21
C PRO A 326 8.60 -15.07 -5.55
N GLY A 327 7.53 -15.75 -5.17
CA GLY A 327 6.14 -15.32 -5.29
C GLY A 327 5.32 -15.83 -4.10
N VAL A 328 4.07 -15.41 -4.03
CA VAL A 328 3.10 -15.98 -3.08
C VAL A 328 1.67 -15.78 -3.57
N ALA A 329 0.83 -16.80 -3.35
CA ALA A 329 -0.60 -16.71 -3.59
C ALA A 329 -1.38 -16.93 -2.29
N VAL A 330 -2.32 -16.03 -1.99
CA VAL A 330 -3.14 -16.11 -0.78
C VAL A 330 -4.60 -15.69 -1.04
N PRO A 331 -5.59 -16.38 -0.42
CA PRO A 331 -6.95 -15.87 -0.34
C PRO A 331 -7.02 -14.68 0.61
N VAL A 332 -7.81 -13.68 0.26
CA VAL A 332 -8.09 -12.48 1.07
C VAL A 332 -9.59 -12.18 1.06
N PRO A 333 -10.12 -11.37 1.99
CA PRO A 333 -11.56 -11.07 2.01
C PRO A 333 -12.11 -10.52 0.68
N SER A 334 -11.30 -9.75 -0.07
CA SER A 334 -11.67 -9.17 -1.36
C SER A 334 -11.46 -10.09 -2.58
N GLY A 335 -10.94 -11.31 -2.39
CA GLY A 335 -10.69 -12.25 -3.49
C GLY A 335 -9.41 -13.06 -3.32
N TRP A 336 -8.64 -13.22 -4.38
CA TRP A 336 -7.43 -14.07 -4.38
C TRP A 336 -6.28 -13.30 -4.96
N VAL A 337 -5.17 -13.29 -4.23
CA VAL A 337 -4.01 -12.47 -4.57
C VAL A 337 -2.87 -13.39 -4.96
N ALA A 338 -2.31 -13.19 -6.14
CA ALA A 338 -1.01 -13.72 -6.55
C ALA A 338 0.00 -12.57 -6.54
N ILE A 339 1.22 -12.83 -6.07
CA ILE A 339 2.29 -11.83 -6.05
C ILE A 339 3.52 -12.41 -6.71
N THR A 340 4.07 -11.66 -7.67
CA THR A 340 5.09 -12.14 -8.60
C THR A 340 6.16 -11.06 -8.84
N PRO A 341 7.44 -11.43 -9.03
CA PRO A 341 8.51 -10.48 -9.24
C PRO A 341 8.53 -9.96 -10.68
N GLN A 342 8.98 -8.72 -10.86
CA GLN A 342 9.21 -8.15 -12.20
C GLN A 342 10.29 -8.92 -12.98
N ASP A 343 11.30 -9.46 -12.30
CA ASP A 343 12.42 -10.19 -12.88
C ASP A 343 12.11 -11.67 -13.19
N ASP A 344 10.84 -12.03 -13.31
CA ASP A 344 10.39 -13.34 -13.79
C ASP A 344 10.55 -13.50 -15.31
N ARG A 345 11.81 -13.66 -15.75
CA ARG A 345 12.17 -13.73 -17.17
C ARG A 345 11.50 -14.86 -17.95
N ARG A 346 11.04 -15.92 -17.28
CA ARG A 346 10.43 -17.10 -17.90
C ARG A 346 8.95 -17.29 -17.56
N CYS A 347 8.34 -16.31 -16.89
CA CYS A 347 6.94 -16.34 -16.47
C CYS A 347 6.61 -17.47 -15.48
N GLY A 348 7.59 -18.24 -14.99
CA GLY A 348 7.36 -19.47 -14.25
C GLY A 348 6.72 -19.18 -12.90
N VAL A 349 7.24 -18.18 -12.19
CA VAL A 349 6.68 -17.74 -10.91
C VAL A 349 5.29 -17.15 -11.14
N PHE A 350 5.12 -16.31 -12.16
CA PHE A 350 3.83 -15.73 -12.51
C PHE A 350 2.77 -16.81 -12.77
N ILE A 351 3.08 -17.80 -13.61
CA ILE A 351 2.15 -18.88 -13.97
C ILE A 351 1.83 -19.73 -12.74
N HIS A 352 2.83 -20.10 -11.95
CA HIS A 352 2.68 -20.86 -10.71
C HIS A 352 1.75 -20.15 -9.73
N GLU A 353 2.03 -18.89 -9.37
CA GLU A 353 1.21 -18.16 -8.40
C GLU A 353 -0.19 -17.87 -8.93
N PHE A 354 -0.33 -17.63 -10.23
CA PHE A 354 -1.63 -17.45 -10.85
C PHE A 354 -2.44 -18.75 -10.87
N ALA A 355 -1.80 -19.92 -11.00
CA ALA A 355 -2.45 -21.22 -10.90
C ALA A 355 -3.06 -21.46 -9.51
N HIS A 356 -2.36 -21.08 -8.43
CA HIS A 356 -2.93 -21.07 -7.08
C HIS A 356 -4.14 -20.14 -6.97
N ALA A 357 -4.03 -18.90 -7.46
CA ALA A 357 -5.15 -17.96 -7.39
C ALA A 357 -6.40 -18.47 -8.15
N ILE A 358 -6.20 -19.16 -9.28
CA ILE A 358 -7.26 -19.83 -10.03
C ILE A 358 -7.83 -21.02 -9.24
N GLN A 359 -6.98 -21.84 -8.63
CA GLN A 359 -7.44 -22.94 -7.76
C GLN A 359 -8.34 -22.41 -6.65
N PHE A 360 -7.89 -21.40 -5.90
CA PHE A 360 -8.68 -20.83 -4.81
C PHE A 360 -10.00 -20.24 -5.32
N ALA A 361 -10.02 -19.67 -6.53
CA ALA A 361 -11.25 -19.19 -7.16
C ALA A 361 -12.20 -20.33 -7.55
N ILE A 362 -11.68 -21.45 -8.05
CA ILE A 362 -12.46 -22.64 -8.40
C ILE A 362 -13.02 -23.32 -7.15
N GLU A 363 -12.27 -23.38 -6.06
CA GLU A 363 -12.67 -24.04 -4.82
C GLU A 363 -13.70 -23.24 -4.02
N ASP A 364 -13.66 -21.90 -4.09
CA ASP A 364 -14.61 -21.01 -3.39
C ASP A 364 -16.02 -20.99 -4.01
N ARG A 365 -16.17 -21.52 -5.24
CA ARG A 365 -17.47 -21.56 -5.93
C ARG A 365 -18.37 -22.70 -5.41
N PRO A 366 -19.70 -22.63 -5.58
CA PRO A 366 -20.58 -23.76 -5.32
C PRO A 366 -20.17 -25.01 -6.13
N GLY A 367 -19.95 -26.14 -5.44
CA GLY A 367 -19.42 -27.37 -6.05
C GLY A 367 -17.89 -27.40 -6.18
N GLY A 368 -17.18 -26.35 -5.77
CA GLY A 368 -15.70 -26.30 -5.76
C GLY A 368 -15.06 -27.38 -4.89
N ALA A 369 -15.75 -27.85 -3.84
CA ALA A 369 -15.28 -28.95 -3.00
C ALA A 369 -15.03 -30.26 -3.79
N GLU A 370 -15.80 -30.54 -4.84
CA GLU A 370 -15.58 -31.72 -5.69
C GLU A 370 -14.28 -31.60 -6.49
N PHE A 371 -13.93 -30.40 -6.93
CA PHE A 371 -12.65 -30.13 -7.57
C PHE A 371 -11.49 -30.38 -6.60
N GLY A 372 -11.57 -29.83 -5.39
CA GLY A 372 -10.57 -30.03 -4.34
C GLY A 372 -10.37 -31.51 -4.01
N SER A 373 -11.45 -32.25 -3.74
CA SER A 373 -11.37 -33.70 -3.45
C SER A 373 -10.83 -34.52 -4.63
N ARG A 374 -11.17 -34.16 -5.87
CA ARG A 374 -10.59 -34.82 -7.05
C ARG A 374 -9.09 -34.57 -7.14
N LEU A 375 -8.66 -33.31 -6.95
CA LEU A 375 -7.25 -32.93 -6.97
C LEU A 375 -6.44 -33.64 -5.87
N GLU A 376 -6.99 -33.75 -4.66
CA GLU A 376 -6.39 -34.54 -3.57
C GLU A 376 -6.20 -36.01 -3.93
N GLY A 377 -7.21 -36.62 -4.57
CA GLY A 377 -7.13 -38.01 -5.04
C GLY A 377 -6.08 -38.21 -6.13
N LEU A 378 -5.97 -37.28 -7.08
CA LEU A 378 -4.93 -37.29 -8.11
C LEU A 378 -3.53 -37.16 -7.52
N TYR A 379 -3.36 -36.24 -6.57
CA TYR A 379 -2.10 -36.06 -5.86
C TYR A 379 -1.67 -37.33 -5.12
N ALA A 380 -2.59 -37.96 -4.37
CA ALA A 380 -2.29 -39.21 -3.67
C ALA A 380 -1.90 -40.34 -4.64
N ALA A 381 -2.61 -40.47 -5.77
CA ALA A 381 -2.29 -41.47 -6.79
C ALA A 381 -0.91 -41.22 -7.45
N ALA A 382 -0.55 -39.95 -7.70
CA ALA A 382 0.75 -39.58 -8.24
C ALA A 382 1.89 -39.95 -7.26
N LEU A 383 1.71 -39.69 -5.96
CA LEU A 383 2.67 -40.09 -4.93
C LEU A 383 2.81 -41.62 -4.84
N ASP A 384 1.70 -42.37 -4.86
CA ASP A 384 1.71 -43.84 -4.83
C ASP A 384 2.41 -44.44 -6.07
N ALA A 385 2.34 -43.76 -7.21
CA ALA A 385 3.00 -44.13 -8.46
C ALA A 385 4.49 -43.71 -8.52
N GLY A 386 4.99 -42.99 -7.52
CA GLY A 386 6.36 -42.46 -7.50
C GLY A 386 6.60 -41.31 -8.48
N LEU A 387 5.54 -40.65 -8.96
CA LEU A 387 5.67 -39.46 -9.80
C LEU A 387 6.16 -38.27 -8.95
N TRP A 388 6.86 -37.35 -9.60
CA TRP A 388 7.40 -36.13 -9.01
C TRP A 388 8.41 -36.33 -7.88
N GLU A 389 8.93 -37.55 -7.67
CA GLU A 389 9.90 -37.82 -6.61
C GLU A 389 11.11 -36.88 -6.69
N GLY A 390 11.43 -36.21 -5.57
CA GLY A 390 12.51 -35.22 -5.50
C GLY A 390 12.17 -33.84 -6.08
N HIS A 391 10.96 -33.62 -6.58
CA HIS A 391 10.49 -32.35 -7.13
C HIS A 391 9.59 -31.57 -6.16
N TYR A 392 9.50 -30.24 -6.35
CA TYR A 392 8.70 -29.36 -5.50
C TYR A 392 7.19 -29.69 -5.48
N ALA A 393 6.70 -30.35 -6.54
CA ALA A 393 5.30 -30.73 -6.68
C ALA A 393 4.82 -31.74 -5.60
N VAL A 394 5.73 -32.43 -4.88
CA VAL A 394 5.35 -33.43 -3.85
C VAL A 394 5.14 -32.85 -2.45
N PHE A 395 5.31 -31.54 -2.26
CA PHE A 395 5.22 -30.98 -0.91
C PHE A 395 3.78 -30.85 -0.42
N THR A 396 2.88 -30.37 -1.28
CA THR A 396 1.46 -30.24 -0.94
C THR A 396 0.60 -30.39 -2.18
N VAL A 397 -0.71 -30.65 -1.99
CA VAL A 397 -1.72 -30.62 -3.06
C VAL A 397 -1.74 -29.27 -3.80
N LEU A 398 -1.49 -28.16 -3.09
CA LEU A 398 -1.42 -26.83 -3.68
C LEU A 398 -0.22 -26.73 -4.64
N GLU A 399 0.97 -27.13 -4.18
CA GLU A 399 2.19 -27.08 -4.99
C GLU A 399 2.13 -28.05 -6.18
N TYR A 400 1.53 -29.21 -5.97
CA TYR A 400 1.27 -30.17 -7.03
C TYR A 400 0.46 -29.55 -8.16
N TRP A 401 -0.65 -28.87 -7.83
CA TRP A 401 -1.46 -28.18 -8.83
C TRP A 401 -0.68 -27.06 -9.52
N ALA A 402 -0.03 -26.17 -8.76
CA ALA A 402 0.64 -25.01 -9.33
C ALA A 402 1.84 -25.39 -10.23
N GLU A 403 2.68 -26.34 -9.82
CA GLU A 403 3.79 -26.83 -10.62
C GLU A 403 3.33 -27.60 -11.86
N THR A 404 2.33 -28.47 -11.74
CA THR A 404 1.82 -29.21 -12.91
C THR A 404 1.17 -28.28 -13.93
N VAL A 405 0.42 -27.26 -13.50
CA VAL A 405 -0.11 -26.21 -14.39
C VAL A 405 1.03 -25.42 -15.04
N ARG A 406 2.07 -25.07 -14.29
CA ARG A 406 3.25 -24.40 -14.85
C ARG A 406 3.90 -25.23 -15.96
N PHE A 407 4.19 -26.51 -15.72
CA PHE A 407 4.80 -27.39 -16.73
C PHE A 407 3.88 -27.68 -17.92
N TRP A 408 2.56 -27.71 -17.71
CA TRP A 408 1.59 -27.78 -18.80
C TRP A 408 1.76 -26.60 -19.77
N PHE A 409 1.89 -25.37 -19.25
CA PHE A 409 2.04 -24.17 -20.06
C PHE A 409 3.46 -23.97 -20.62
N GLU A 410 4.50 -24.37 -19.87
CA GLU A 410 5.88 -24.43 -20.37
C GLU A 410 6.04 -25.48 -21.49
N GLY A 411 5.15 -26.47 -21.54
CA GLY A 411 5.02 -27.45 -22.62
C GLY A 411 5.82 -28.74 -22.41
N ARG A 412 6.49 -28.89 -21.27
CA ARG A 412 7.25 -30.10 -20.90
C ARG A 412 7.50 -30.19 -19.39
N VAL A 413 7.74 -31.40 -18.90
CA VAL A 413 8.21 -31.64 -17.52
C VAL A 413 9.73 -31.40 -17.40
N PRO A 414 10.28 -31.17 -16.19
CA PRO A 414 11.70 -31.01 -15.97
C PRO A 414 12.52 -32.25 -16.37
N ASP A 415 13.71 -32.01 -16.94
CA ASP A 415 14.65 -33.08 -17.31
C ASP A 415 15.16 -33.87 -16.08
N SER A 416 15.02 -33.30 -14.87
CA SER A 416 15.35 -33.97 -13.60
C SER A 416 14.39 -35.12 -13.25
N LEU A 417 13.21 -35.18 -13.87
CA LEU A 417 12.22 -36.24 -13.66
C LEU A 417 12.28 -37.30 -14.76
N VAL A 418 12.39 -36.85 -16.02
CA VAL A 418 12.47 -37.72 -17.19
C VAL A 418 13.45 -37.12 -18.18
N GLU A 419 14.42 -37.90 -18.64
CA GLU A 419 15.42 -37.45 -19.60
C GLU A 419 14.78 -37.15 -20.96
N GLY A 420 14.96 -35.92 -21.45
CA GLY A 420 14.48 -35.47 -22.74
C GLY A 420 13.09 -34.81 -22.72
N PRO A 421 12.66 -34.20 -23.84
CA PRO A 421 11.46 -33.39 -23.89
C PRO A 421 10.19 -34.26 -23.75
N THR A 422 9.71 -34.39 -22.52
CA THR A 422 8.50 -35.17 -22.17
C THR A 422 7.36 -34.22 -21.84
N LYS A 423 6.17 -34.44 -22.41
CA LYS A 423 4.99 -33.62 -22.08
C LYS A 423 4.37 -34.09 -20.76
N LEU A 424 3.70 -33.19 -20.06
CA LEU A 424 2.96 -33.54 -18.84
C LEU A 424 1.97 -34.68 -19.08
N ALA A 425 1.25 -34.67 -20.20
CA ALA A 425 0.28 -35.72 -20.52
C ALA A 425 0.88 -37.12 -20.75
N ASP A 426 2.19 -37.21 -21.00
CA ASP A 426 2.90 -38.49 -21.15
C ASP A 426 3.48 -38.96 -19.80
N TYR A 427 3.75 -38.03 -18.88
CA TYR A 427 4.34 -38.31 -17.56
C TYR A 427 3.29 -38.52 -16.47
N ASP A 428 2.30 -37.63 -16.41
CA ASP A 428 1.22 -37.60 -15.43
C ASP A 428 -0.12 -37.32 -16.18
N PRO A 429 -0.68 -38.35 -16.83
CA PRO A 429 -1.84 -38.18 -17.71
C PRO A 429 -3.11 -37.76 -16.96
N GLU A 430 -3.27 -38.18 -15.70
CA GLU A 430 -4.44 -37.89 -14.91
C GLU A 430 -4.52 -36.41 -14.51
N ILE A 431 -3.43 -35.80 -14.05
CA ILE A 431 -3.42 -34.35 -13.76
C ILE A 431 -3.49 -33.53 -15.05
N ALA A 432 -2.84 -33.98 -16.12
CA ALA A 432 -2.93 -33.35 -17.44
C ALA A 432 -4.38 -33.28 -17.93
N SER A 433 -5.16 -34.34 -17.69
CA SER A 433 -6.60 -34.37 -18.01
C SER A 433 -7.39 -33.34 -17.21
N LEU A 434 -7.16 -33.23 -15.89
CA LEU A 434 -7.81 -32.21 -15.06
C LEU A 434 -7.43 -30.79 -15.48
N ILE A 435 -6.15 -30.54 -15.78
CA ILE A 435 -5.67 -29.24 -16.28
C ILE A 435 -6.33 -28.91 -17.63
N ALA A 436 -6.45 -29.88 -18.54
CA ALA A 436 -7.13 -29.69 -19.82
C ALA A 436 -8.62 -29.39 -19.66
N GLU A 437 -9.31 -29.95 -18.66
CA GLU A 437 -10.71 -29.61 -18.35
C GLU A 437 -10.87 -28.16 -17.88
N VAL A 438 -9.91 -27.66 -17.11
CA VAL A 438 -9.90 -26.27 -16.59
C VAL A 438 -9.51 -25.29 -17.69
N PHE A 439 -8.36 -25.49 -18.32
CA PHE A 439 -7.76 -24.51 -19.22
C PHE A 439 -8.10 -24.73 -20.70
N GLY A 440 -8.38 -25.95 -21.12
CA GLY A 440 -8.66 -26.31 -22.52
C GLY A 440 -7.53 -25.91 -23.46
N ALA A 441 -7.87 -25.30 -24.61
CA ALA A 441 -6.90 -24.82 -25.61
C ALA A 441 -6.20 -23.49 -25.23
N ALA A 442 -5.99 -23.24 -23.93
CA ALA A 442 -5.25 -22.08 -23.47
C ALA A 442 -3.76 -22.17 -23.81
N SER A 443 -3.07 -21.02 -23.83
CA SER A 443 -1.65 -20.93 -24.15
C SER A 443 -0.99 -19.79 -23.42
N VAL A 444 0.33 -19.83 -23.22
CA VAL A 444 1.12 -18.69 -22.73
C VAL A 444 1.97 -18.10 -23.86
N PRO A 445 2.50 -16.87 -23.71
CA PRO A 445 3.46 -16.31 -24.66
C PRO A 445 4.64 -17.27 -24.91
N ALA A 446 5.15 -17.32 -26.15
CA ALA A 446 6.25 -18.21 -26.52
C ALA A 446 7.51 -18.01 -25.66
N ALA A 447 7.75 -16.80 -25.15
CA ALA A 447 8.85 -16.50 -24.23
C ALA A 447 8.75 -17.26 -22.88
N CYS A 448 7.54 -17.71 -22.51
CA CYS A 448 7.29 -18.51 -21.32
C CYS A 448 7.44 -20.03 -21.56
N GLN A 449 7.68 -20.47 -22.81
CA GLN A 449 7.84 -21.90 -23.18
C GLN A 449 9.32 -22.33 -23.25
N VAL A 450 10.23 -21.57 -22.62
CA VAL A 450 11.67 -21.82 -22.72
C VAL A 450 12.12 -22.76 -21.59
N PRO A 451 12.76 -23.89 -21.93
CA PRO A 451 13.14 -24.90 -20.96
C PRO A 451 14.18 -24.44 -19.91
N LEU A 452 14.13 -25.05 -18.72
CA LEU A 452 15.25 -25.10 -17.79
C LEU A 452 16.36 -25.98 -18.38
N SER A 453 17.32 -25.41 -19.11
CA SER A 453 18.67 -25.97 -19.05
C SER A 453 19.25 -25.59 -17.69
N GLU A 454 19.94 -26.53 -17.04
CA GLU A 454 20.58 -26.40 -15.72
C GLU A 454 21.19 -25.01 -15.45
N GLU A 455 21.17 -24.59 -14.18
CA GLU A 455 21.76 -23.35 -13.60
C GLU A 455 20.79 -22.20 -13.21
N GLN A 456 19.65 -22.51 -12.60
CA GLN A 456 19.30 -21.75 -11.39
C GLN A 456 18.88 -22.74 -10.31
N PRO A 457 19.49 -22.73 -9.11
CA PRO A 457 18.88 -23.41 -7.98
C PRO A 457 17.45 -22.86 -7.90
N SER A 458 16.49 -23.77 -7.83
CA SER A 458 15.08 -23.41 -7.69
C SER A 458 15.00 -22.29 -6.65
N LEU A 459 14.50 -21.13 -7.09
CA LEU A 459 14.10 -20.07 -6.17
C LEU A 459 12.95 -20.53 -5.25
N LEU A 460 12.49 -21.78 -5.42
CA LEU A 460 11.41 -22.46 -4.72
C LEU A 460 11.89 -23.46 -3.64
N HIS A 461 13.18 -23.55 -3.31
CA HIS A 461 13.55 -24.34 -2.11
C HIS A 461 13.17 -23.57 -0.83
N PRO A 462 12.53 -24.24 0.15
CA PRO A 462 11.97 -23.61 1.35
C PRO A 462 13.01 -23.00 2.30
#